data_AF-A0A9Q0VDT0-F1
#
_entry.id   AF-A0A9Q0VDT0-F1
#
_cell.length_a   1.000
_cell.length_b   1.000
_cell.length_c   1.000
_cell.angle_alpha   90.00
_cell.angle_beta   90.00
_cell.angle_gamma   90.00
#
_symmetry.space_group_name_H-M   'P 1'
#
loop_
_entity.id
_entity.type
_entity.pdbx_description
1 polymer ?
#
loop_
_entity_poly.entity_id
_entity_poly.type
_entity_poly.pdbx_seq_one_letter_code
_entity_poly.pdbx_strand_id
1 'polypeptide(L)'
;MFKSNDILRKQTALKGERKISMLVGISLAFTIHVVGVYWWYQNDDLLYPLIMLPPKSIPPFWHAIFIIMVNDTLARQAAMVLKCILLIYYKNSRGRNYRKQGQMLTLVEYLMLLYRALLPTPVWYRFFLNKEYGSLFSSLMTGLYLTFKLTSVVEKVQSFFAALKALSRKEVHYGAYATSEQVNAAGDLCAICQEKMHTPIILRCKHIFCEDCVSEWFERERTCPLCRALVKSADLRSFQ
;
A
#
# COMPACT_ATOMS: atom_id res chain seq x y z
N MET A 1 12.63 -31.14 21.75
CA MET A 1 12.63 -30.09 20.69
C MET A 1 11.25 -29.84 20.09
N PHE A 2 10.48 -30.87 19.69
CA PHE A 2 9.12 -30.72 19.13
C PHE A 2 8.12 -29.97 20.02
N LYS A 3 8.03 -30.32 21.32
CA LYS A 3 7.10 -29.67 22.28
C LYS A 3 7.35 -28.17 22.46
N SER A 4 8.61 -27.73 22.38
CA SER A 4 9.00 -26.32 22.48
C SER A 4 8.58 -25.53 21.23
N ASN A 5 8.69 -26.13 20.05
CA ASN A 5 8.25 -25.52 18.78
C ASN A 5 6.73 -25.34 18.72
N ASP A 6 5.95 -26.30 19.24
CA ASP A 6 4.49 -26.17 19.29
C ASP A 6 4.02 -25.05 20.21
N ILE A 7 4.67 -24.86 21.36
CA ILE A 7 4.39 -23.76 22.28
C ILE A 7 4.70 -22.41 21.60
N LEU A 8 5.85 -22.30 20.93
CA LEU A 8 6.23 -21.11 20.16
C LEU A 8 5.24 -20.80 19.03
N ARG A 9 4.79 -21.82 18.28
CA ARG A 9 3.76 -21.67 17.24
C ARG A 9 2.44 -21.17 17.81
N LYS A 10 1.97 -21.75 18.91
CA LYS A 10 0.74 -21.33 19.58
C LYS A 10 0.83 -19.88 20.10
N GLN A 11 1.96 -19.52 20.71
CA GLN A 11 2.19 -18.14 21.16
C GLN A 11 2.25 -17.15 19.99
N THR A 12 2.85 -17.55 18.86
CA THR A 12 2.93 -16.74 17.64
C THR A 12 1.56 -16.53 17.02
N ALA A 13 0.73 -17.58 16.98
CA ALA A 13 -0.66 -17.50 16.51
C ALA A 13 -1.50 -16.54 17.38
N LEU A 14 -1.46 -16.70 18.71
CA LEU A 14 -2.17 -15.83 19.66
C LEU A 14 -1.68 -14.36 19.60
N LYS A 15 -0.39 -14.14 19.34
CA LYS A 15 0.16 -12.79 19.10
C LYS A 15 -0.33 -12.23 17.77
N GLY A 16 -0.50 -13.08 16.77
CA GLY A 16 -1.10 -12.75 15.48
C GLY A 16 -2.57 -12.30 15.63
N GLU A 17 -3.39 -13.05 16.35
CA GLU A 17 -4.81 -12.73 16.57
C GLU A 17 -5.00 -11.41 17.33
N ARG A 18 -4.25 -11.21 18.42
CA ARG A 18 -4.28 -9.94 19.18
C ARG A 18 -3.98 -8.73 18.30
N LYS A 19 -3.00 -8.84 17.40
CA LYS A 19 -2.66 -7.77 16.45
C LYS A 19 -3.81 -7.48 15.47
N ILE A 20 -4.58 -8.48 15.03
CA ILE A 20 -5.75 -8.24 14.16
C ILE A 20 -6.83 -7.52 14.94
N SER A 21 -7.14 -7.97 16.15
CA SER A 21 -8.15 -7.33 17.00
C SER A 21 -7.84 -5.85 17.25
N MET A 22 -6.57 -5.52 17.51
CA MET A 22 -6.14 -4.11 17.66
C MET A 22 -6.32 -3.32 16.36
N LEU A 23 -5.94 -3.91 15.22
CA LEU A 23 -6.05 -3.27 13.91
C LEU A 23 -7.51 -2.99 13.51
N VAL A 24 -8.41 -3.92 13.81
CA VAL A 24 -9.86 -3.75 13.65
C VAL A 24 -10.38 -2.63 14.55
N GLY A 25 -9.97 -2.61 15.83
CA GLY A 25 -10.37 -1.56 16.77
C GLY A 25 -9.95 -0.15 16.32
N ILE A 26 -8.71 0.00 15.86
CA ILE A 26 -8.19 1.27 15.30
C ILE A 26 -8.99 1.66 14.05
N SER A 27 -9.25 0.70 13.15
CA SER A 27 -10.01 0.96 11.92
C SER A 27 -11.42 1.46 12.22
N LEU A 28 -12.12 0.81 13.15
CA LEU A 28 -13.47 1.20 13.56
C LEU A 28 -13.49 2.60 14.19
N ALA A 29 -12.54 2.89 15.09
CA ALA A 29 -12.45 4.20 15.74
C ALA A 29 -12.23 5.34 14.72
N PHE A 30 -11.33 5.15 13.75
CA PHE A 30 -11.12 6.13 12.68
C PHE A 30 -12.31 6.25 11.74
N THR A 31 -12.97 5.15 11.40
CA THR A 31 -14.21 5.21 10.59
C THR A 31 -15.31 6.00 11.31
N ILE A 32 -15.53 5.73 12.60
CA ILE A 32 -16.51 6.47 13.41
C ILE A 32 -16.16 7.95 13.45
N HIS A 33 -14.89 8.28 13.67
CA HIS A 33 -14.45 9.68 13.70
C HIS A 33 -14.66 10.38 12.34
N VAL A 34 -14.26 9.76 11.23
CA VAL A 34 -14.44 10.35 9.89
C VAL A 34 -15.92 10.57 9.57
N VAL A 35 -16.76 9.56 9.81
CA VAL A 35 -18.21 9.66 9.56
C VAL A 35 -18.85 10.69 10.49
N GLY A 36 -18.48 10.69 11.77
CA GLY A 36 -19.00 11.62 12.76
C GLY A 36 -18.70 13.08 12.43
N VAL A 37 -17.47 13.39 11.98
CA VAL A 37 -17.12 14.76 11.59
C VAL A 37 -17.90 15.20 10.34
N TYR A 38 -17.99 14.38 9.29
CA TYR A 38 -18.77 14.76 8.11
C TYR A 38 -20.27 14.86 8.38
N TRP A 39 -20.80 14.04 9.28
CA TRP A 39 -22.19 14.14 9.71
C TRP A 39 -22.45 15.41 10.53
N TRP A 40 -21.55 15.76 11.44
CA TRP A 40 -21.66 16.97 12.25
C TRP A 40 -21.63 18.25 11.40
N TYR A 41 -20.74 18.28 10.39
CA TYR A 41 -20.54 19.43 9.49
C TYR A 41 -21.29 19.26 8.15
N GLN A 42 -22.37 18.49 8.10
CA GLN A 42 -23.09 18.18 6.85
C GLN A 42 -23.69 19.42 6.16
N ASN A 43 -23.98 20.47 6.93
CA ASN A 43 -24.56 21.72 6.42
C ASN A 43 -23.51 22.73 5.97
N ASP A 44 -22.22 22.47 6.25
CA ASP A 44 -21.11 23.32 5.88
C ASP A 44 -20.49 22.90 4.54
N ASP A 45 -19.69 23.78 3.93
CA ASP A 45 -19.00 23.53 2.66
C ASP A 45 -17.84 22.49 2.79
N LEU A 46 -17.79 21.71 3.87
CA LEU A 46 -16.69 20.81 4.22
C LEU A 46 -16.56 19.61 3.26
N LEU A 47 -17.67 19.18 2.64
CA LEU A 47 -17.72 18.05 1.71
C LEU A 47 -17.22 18.39 0.29
N TYR A 48 -17.29 19.66 -0.12
CA TYR A 48 -16.94 20.07 -1.49
C TYR A 48 -15.49 19.74 -1.85
N PRO A 49 -14.48 20.07 -1.03
CA PRO A 49 -13.09 19.78 -1.35
C PRO A 49 -12.78 18.29 -1.43
N LEU A 50 -13.49 17.45 -0.65
CA LEU A 50 -13.35 15.99 -0.68
C LEU A 50 -13.65 15.44 -2.09
N ILE A 51 -14.66 16.00 -2.76
CA ILE A 51 -15.03 15.65 -4.14
C ILE A 51 -14.34 16.55 -5.19
N MET A 52 -13.26 17.23 -4.81
CA MET A 52 -12.48 18.14 -5.68
C MET A 52 -13.29 19.30 -6.26
N LEU A 53 -14.34 19.74 -5.55
CA LEU A 53 -15.15 20.91 -5.93
C LEU A 53 -14.79 22.12 -5.05
N PRO A 54 -14.82 23.34 -5.62
CA PRO A 54 -14.64 24.56 -4.85
C PRO A 54 -15.80 24.78 -3.87
N PRO A 55 -15.55 25.41 -2.69
CA PRO A 55 -16.61 25.85 -1.79
C PRO A 55 -17.60 26.79 -2.49
N LYS A 56 -18.88 26.75 -2.06
CA LYS A 56 -19.95 27.59 -2.64
C LYS A 56 -19.65 29.07 -2.44
N SER A 57 -19.37 29.46 -1.20
CA SER A 57 -19.00 30.82 -0.83
C SER A 57 -17.49 31.03 -0.91
N ILE A 58 -17.01 32.27 -0.98
CA ILE A 58 -15.59 32.57 -0.87
C ILE A 58 -15.26 32.51 0.63
N PRO A 59 -14.47 31.50 1.09
CA PRO A 59 -14.21 31.39 2.50
C PRO A 59 -13.24 32.50 2.95
N PRO A 60 -13.46 33.14 4.11
CA PRO A 60 -12.42 33.96 4.72
C PRO A 60 -11.20 33.10 5.08
N PHE A 61 -10.04 33.72 5.24
CA PHE A 61 -8.75 33.03 5.38
C PHE A 61 -8.77 31.90 6.43
N TRP A 62 -9.24 32.18 7.65
CA TRP A 62 -9.26 31.18 8.73
C TRP A 62 -10.21 30.01 8.45
N HIS A 63 -11.35 30.26 7.79
CA HIS A 63 -12.26 29.20 7.39
C HIS A 63 -11.66 28.35 6.26
N ALA A 64 -10.93 28.95 5.32
CA ALA A 64 -10.20 28.21 4.29
C ALA A 64 -9.16 27.25 4.91
N ILE A 65 -8.37 27.75 5.87
CA ILE A 65 -7.39 26.94 6.61
C ILE A 65 -8.09 25.80 7.38
N PHE A 66 -9.19 26.09 8.07
CA PHE A 66 -9.97 25.08 8.78
C PHE A 66 -10.47 23.98 7.85
N ILE A 67 -11.12 24.33 6.73
CA ILE A 67 -11.63 23.37 5.75
C ILE A 67 -10.49 22.46 5.23
N ILE A 68 -9.34 23.05 4.90
CA ILE A 68 -8.18 22.31 4.40
C ILE A 68 -7.62 21.36 5.46
N MET A 69 -7.43 21.85 6.69
CA MET A 69 -6.82 21.08 7.79
C MET A 69 -7.70 19.90 8.21
N VAL A 70 -9.01 20.12 8.31
CA VAL A 70 -9.96 19.04 8.64
C VAL A 70 -9.97 18.01 7.51
N ASN A 71 -10.14 18.42 6.25
CA ASN A 71 -10.14 17.48 5.13
C ASN A 71 -8.81 16.70 5.00
N ASP A 72 -7.65 17.32 5.21
CA ASP A 72 -6.36 16.59 5.22
C ASP A 72 -6.31 15.54 6.33
N THR A 73 -6.77 15.89 7.53
CA THR A 73 -6.77 15.01 8.69
C THR A 73 -7.72 13.82 8.48
N LEU A 74 -8.92 14.07 7.96
CA LEU A 74 -9.90 13.01 7.68
C LEU A 74 -9.43 12.10 6.53
N ALA A 75 -8.86 12.67 5.46
CA ALA A 75 -8.29 11.88 4.37
C ALA A 75 -7.12 11.00 4.85
N ARG A 76 -6.29 11.51 5.78
CA ARG A 76 -5.22 10.72 6.42
C ARG A 76 -5.77 9.56 7.25
N GLN A 77 -6.83 9.79 8.03
CA GLN A 77 -7.49 8.74 8.79
C GLN A 77 -8.13 7.69 7.88
N ALA A 78 -8.83 8.11 6.83
CA ALA A 78 -9.41 7.21 5.83
C ALA A 78 -8.33 6.36 5.12
N ALA A 79 -7.19 6.97 4.77
CA ALA A 79 -6.05 6.24 4.21
C ALA A 79 -5.50 5.19 5.20
N MET A 80 -5.41 5.52 6.50
CA MET A 80 -4.98 4.56 7.51
C MET A 80 -5.95 3.38 7.64
N VAL A 81 -7.27 3.63 7.59
CA VAL A 81 -8.31 2.58 7.58
C VAL A 81 -8.12 1.66 6.38
N LEU A 82 -7.93 2.21 5.18
CA LEU A 82 -7.71 1.42 3.97
C LEU A 82 -6.45 0.53 4.08
N LYS A 83 -5.34 1.09 4.60
CA LYS A 83 -4.12 0.31 4.87
C LYS A 83 -4.37 -0.82 5.85
N CYS A 84 -5.11 -0.57 6.94
CA CYS A 84 -5.47 -1.59 7.92
C CYS A 84 -6.30 -2.72 7.30
N ILE A 85 -7.30 -2.38 6.49
CA ILE A 85 -8.13 -3.37 5.76
C ILE A 85 -7.25 -4.23 4.84
N LEU A 86 -6.35 -3.61 4.07
CA LEU A 86 -5.41 -4.35 3.22
C LEU A 86 -4.51 -5.29 4.02
N LEU A 87 -3.98 -4.86 5.16
CA LEU A 87 -3.15 -5.70 6.02
C LEU A 87 -3.94 -6.90 6.57
N ILE A 88 -5.21 -6.72 6.94
CA ILE A 88 -6.08 -7.81 7.39
C ILE A 88 -6.38 -8.78 6.25
N TYR A 89 -6.72 -8.24 5.07
CA TYR A 89 -7.05 -9.02 3.87
C TYR A 89 -5.88 -9.93 3.44
N TYR A 90 -4.68 -9.37 3.30
CA TYR A 90 -3.49 -10.13 2.91
C TYR A 90 -3.04 -11.12 3.98
N LYS A 91 -3.26 -10.81 5.26
CA LYS A 91 -2.96 -11.75 6.34
C LYS A 91 -3.91 -12.96 6.36
N ASN A 92 -5.18 -12.78 5.98
CA ASN A 92 -6.17 -13.86 5.97
C ASN A 92 -6.11 -14.69 4.67
N SER A 93 -5.48 -14.16 3.62
CA SER A 93 -5.22 -14.89 2.38
C SER A 93 -4.22 -16.02 2.65
N ARG A 94 -4.63 -17.27 2.38
CA ARG A 94 -3.94 -18.53 2.73
C ARG A 94 -2.66 -18.81 1.90
N GLY A 95 -1.99 -17.76 1.46
CA GLY A 95 -0.73 -17.76 0.71
C GLY A 95 -0.06 -16.40 0.93
N ARG A 96 1.06 -16.40 1.65
CA ARG A 96 1.73 -15.20 2.15
C ARG A 96 2.50 -14.48 1.04
N ASN A 97 1.78 -13.80 0.17
CA ASN A 97 2.34 -12.90 -0.83
C ASN A 97 2.82 -11.59 -0.17
N TYR A 98 3.79 -11.65 0.76
CA TYR A 98 4.33 -10.49 1.47
C TYR A 98 4.81 -9.38 0.52
N ARG A 99 5.33 -9.79 -0.64
CA ARG A 99 5.74 -8.90 -1.72
C ARG A 99 4.56 -8.13 -2.31
N LYS A 100 3.49 -8.81 -2.74
CA LYS A 100 2.29 -8.16 -3.29
C LYS A 100 1.59 -7.29 -2.24
N GLN A 101 1.57 -7.73 -0.98
CA GLN A 101 1.09 -6.94 0.15
C GLN A 101 1.84 -5.61 0.27
N GLY A 102 3.18 -5.65 0.27
CA GLY A 102 4.01 -4.45 0.34
C GLY A 102 3.81 -3.53 -0.88
N GLN A 103 3.74 -4.09 -2.08
CA GLN A 103 3.52 -3.31 -3.31
C GLN A 103 2.13 -2.64 -3.33
N MET A 104 1.07 -3.34 -2.90
CA MET A 104 -0.28 -2.78 -2.77
C MET A 104 -0.33 -1.66 -1.72
N LEU A 105 0.35 -1.86 -0.58
CA LEU A 105 0.42 -0.84 0.47
C LEU A 105 1.12 0.43 -0.03
N THR A 106 2.22 0.27 -0.76
CA THR A 106 2.95 1.36 -1.42
C THR A 106 2.09 2.05 -2.49
N LEU A 107 1.34 1.30 -3.30
CA LEU A 107 0.43 1.87 -4.29
C LEU A 107 -0.64 2.74 -3.61
N VAL A 108 -1.31 2.21 -2.58
CA VAL A 108 -2.32 2.94 -1.82
C VAL A 108 -1.73 4.20 -1.18
N GLU A 109 -0.51 4.11 -0.65
CA GLU A 109 0.15 5.28 -0.08
C GLU A 109 0.33 6.40 -1.10
N TYR A 110 0.92 6.10 -2.26
CA TYR A 110 1.14 7.12 -3.28
C TYR A 110 -0.16 7.66 -3.89
N LEU A 111 -1.18 6.82 -4.04
CA LEU A 111 -2.51 7.27 -4.46
C LEU A 111 -3.11 8.27 -3.46
N MET A 112 -3.05 7.95 -2.17
CA MET A 112 -3.59 8.81 -1.11
C MET A 112 -2.78 10.08 -0.91
N LEU A 113 -1.45 10.02 -1.10
CA LEU A 113 -0.59 11.21 -1.11
C LEU A 113 -0.93 12.15 -2.27
N LEU A 114 -1.21 11.60 -3.46
CA LEU A 114 -1.66 12.38 -4.62
C LEU A 114 -3.02 13.03 -4.33
N TYR A 115 -3.98 12.26 -3.83
CA TYR A 115 -5.31 12.77 -3.45
C TYR A 115 -5.22 13.91 -2.43
N ARG A 116 -4.46 13.73 -1.34
CA ARG A 116 -4.26 14.75 -0.30
C ARG A 116 -3.53 15.99 -0.82
N ALA A 117 -2.64 15.84 -1.80
CA ALA A 117 -2.00 16.98 -2.44
C ALA A 117 -2.99 17.81 -3.26
N LEU A 118 -4.08 17.22 -3.75
CA LEU A 118 -5.11 17.90 -4.54
C LEU A 118 -6.20 18.55 -3.69
N LEU A 119 -6.50 18.02 -2.49
CA LEU A 119 -7.57 18.51 -1.60
C LEU A 119 -7.56 20.04 -1.34
N PRO A 120 -6.41 20.70 -1.11
CA PRO A 120 -6.40 22.14 -0.85
C PRO A 120 -6.67 22.99 -2.10
N THR A 121 -6.50 22.43 -3.30
CA THR A 121 -6.58 23.13 -4.59
C THR A 121 -7.91 23.83 -4.82
N PRO A 122 -9.08 23.18 -4.72
CA PRO A 122 -10.36 23.86 -4.91
C PRO A 122 -10.59 25.03 -3.94
N VAL A 123 -10.13 24.91 -2.69
CA VAL A 123 -10.27 25.94 -1.66
C VAL A 123 -9.37 27.13 -1.96
N TRP A 124 -8.09 26.89 -2.22
CA TRP A 124 -7.13 27.96 -2.52
C TRP A 124 -7.43 28.65 -3.85
N TYR A 125 -7.86 27.90 -4.86
CA TYR A 125 -8.27 28.46 -6.14
C TYR A 125 -9.44 29.45 -5.96
N ARG A 126 -10.45 29.07 -5.16
CA ARG A 126 -11.58 29.96 -4.84
C ARG A 126 -11.14 31.19 -4.03
N PHE A 127 -10.21 31.02 -3.09
CA PHE A 127 -9.70 32.09 -2.26
C PHE A 127 -8.85 33.11 -3.05
N PHE A 128 -7.87 32.66 -3.83
CA PHE A 128 -6.94 33.55 -4.55
C PHE A 128 -7.60 34.26 -5.73
N LEU A 129 -8.65 33.70 -6.33
CA LEU A 129 -9.41 34.37 -7.38
C LEU A 129 -10.36 35.46 -6.86
N ASN A 130 -10.42 35.70 -5.54
CA ASN A 130 -11.21 36.79 -5.01
C ASN A 130 -10.63 38.15 -5.44
N LYS A 131 -11.38 38.87 -6.27
CA LYS A 131 -10.98 40.19 -6.80
C LYS A 131 -11.03 41.30 -5.76
N GLU A 132 -11.68 41.09 -4.62
CA GLU A 132 -11.75 42.06 -3.53
C GLU A 132 -10.37 42.39 -2.94
N TYR A 133 -9.42 41.46 -2.99
CA TYR A 133 -8.04 41.67 -2.55
C TYR A 133 -7.17 42.43 -3.56
N GLY A 134 -7.73 42.81 -4.71
CA GLY A 134 -7.04 43.47 -5.81
C GLY A 134 -6.57 42.50 -6.90
N SER A 135 -6.64 42.95 -8.14
CA SER A 135 -6.35 42.14 -9.33
C SER A 135 -4.90 41.66 -9.41
N LEU A 136 -3.94 42.50 -8.98
CA LEU A 136 -2.51 42.16 -8.96
C LEU A 136 -2.19 41.07 -7.93
N PHE A 137 -2.74 41.17 -6.72
CA PHE A 137 -2.56 40.16 -5.69
C PHE A 137 -3.17 38.82 -6.11
N SER A 138 -4.39 38.86 -6.66
CA SER A 138 -5.11 37.68 -7.14
C SER A 138 -4.34 36.95 -8.25
N SER A 139 -3.85 37.66 -9.27
CA SER A 139 -3.12 37.03 -10.38
C SER A 139 -1.77 36.47 -9.95
N LEU A 140 -1.01 37.24 -9.15
CA LEU A 140 0.32 36.84 -8.67
C LEU A 140 0.25 35.62 -7.75
N MET A 141 -0.63 35.62 -6.75
CA MET A 141 -0.76 34.51 -5.80
C MET A 141 -1.31 33.25 -6.48
N THR A 142 -2.28 33.39 -7.39
CA THR A 142 -2.78 32.24 -8.16
C THR A 142 -1.69 31.63 -9.02
N GLY A 143 -0.89 32.47 -9.72
CA GLY A 143 0.23 32.01 -10.53
C GLY A 143 1.27 31.25 -9.70
N LEU A 144 1.71 31.84 -8.58
CA LEU A 144 2.69 31.22 -7.66
C LEU A 144 2.16 29.92 -7.05
N TYR A 145 0.89 29.89 -6.66
CA TYR A 145 0.27 28.69 -6.10
C TYR A 145 0.21 27.56 -7.13
N LEU A 146 -0.20 27.85 -8.37
CA LEU A 146 -0.28 26.86 -9.44
C LEU A 146 1.08 26.30 -9.82
N THR A 147 2.14 27.11 -9.86
CA THR A 147 3.49 26.62 -10.18
C THR A 147 4.00 25.67 -9.10
N PHE A 148 3.92 26.04 -7.81
CA PHE A 148 4.29 25.15 -6.72
C PHE A 148 3.41 23.89 -6.63
N LYS A 149 2.12 24.00 -6.96
CA LYS A 149 1.24 22.82 -7.00
C LYS A 149 1.57 21.89 -8.14
N LEU A 150 1.85 22.42 -9.34
CA LEU A 150 2.19 21.61 -10.50
C LEU A 150 3.45 20.77 -10.22
N THR A 151 4.52 21.38 -9.71
CA THR A 151 5.75 20.64 -9.36
C THR A 151 5.47 19.56 -8.32
N SER A 152 4.75 19.90 -7.24
CA SER A 152 4.40 18.97 -6.18
C SER A 152 3.52 17.79 -6.63
N VAL A 153 2.63 18.01 -7.60
CA VAL A 153 1.77 16.96 -8.18
C VAL A 153 2.58 16.06 -9.12
N VAL A 154 3.44 16.63 -9.96
CA VAL A 154 4.27 15.86 -10.91
C VAL A 154 5.16 14.85 -10.16
N GLU A 155 5.81 15.25 -9.07
CA GLU A 155 6.64 14.34 -8.24
C GLU A 155 5.83 13.14 -7.69
N LYS A 156 4.59 13.40 -7.24
CA LYS A 156 3.70 12.35 -6.69
C LYS A 156 3.16 11.44 -7.77
N VAL A 157 2.83 11.98 -8.94
CA VAL A 157 2.39 11.21 -10.11
C VAL A 157 3.51 10.28 -10.58
N GLN A 158 4.75 10.76 -10.66
CA GLN A 158 5.91 9.93 -10.99
C GLN A 158 6.08 8.77 -9.98
N SER A 159 5.97 9.07 -8.68
CA SER A 159 6.06 8.05 -7.63
C SER A 159 4.93 7.01 -7.73
N PHE A 160 3.71 7.44 -8.01
CA PHE A 160 2.56 6.56 -8.22
C PHE A 160 2.74 5.64 -9.43
N PHE A 161 3.19 6.18 -10.58
CA PHE A 161 3.49 5.36 -11.76
C PHE A 161 4.65 4.38 -11.53
N ALA A 162 5.66 4.76 -10.75
CA ALA A 162 6.72 3.84 -10.35
C ALA A 162 6.18 2.66 -9.52
N ALA A 163 5.25 2.92 -8.59
CA ALA A 163 4.58 1.88 -7.80
C ALA A 163 3.68 0.99 -8.67
N LEU A 164 2.93 1.56 -9.63
CA LEU A 164 2.16 0.79 -10.62
C LEU A 164 3.07 -0.12 -11.46
N LYS A 165 4.20 0.39 -11.93
CA LYS A 165 5.17 -0.41 -12.70
C LYS A 165 5.77 -1.54 -11.86
N ALA A 166 5.94 -1.34 -10.56
CA ALA A 166 6.41 -2.40 -9.66
C ALA A 166 5.42 -3.57 -9.54
N LEU A 167 4.11 -3.29 -9.64
CA LEU A 167 3.07 -4.33 -9.68
C LEU A 167 3.04 -5.11 -10.98
N SER A 168 3.38 -4.46 -12.10
CA SER A 168 3.41 -5.08 -13.42
C SER A 168 4.65 -5.96 -13.66
N ARG A 169 5.62 -5.99 -12.75
CA ARG A 169 6.85 -6.78 -12.92
C ARG A 169 6.47 -8.27 -12.94
N LYS A 170 6.54 -8.91 -14.12
CA LYS A 170 6.23 -10.32 -14.32
C LYS A 170 6.98 -11.19 -13.31
N GLU A 171 6.29 -12.19 -12.75
CA GLU A 171 6.91 -13.23 -11.92
C GLU A 171 8.00 -13.93 -12.74
N VAL A 172 9.25 -13.85 -12.27
CA VAL A 172 10.37 -14.53 -12.91
C VAL A 172 10.25 -16.00 -12.54
N HIS A 173 9.99 -16.86 -13.53
CA HIS A 173 9.93 -18.30 -13.27
C HIS A 173 11.34 -18.84 -12.99
N TYR A 174 11.59 -19.25 -11.74
CA TYR A 174 12.86 -19.83 -11.28
C TYR A 174 12.92 -21.36 -11.39
N GLY A 175 11.81 -21.99 -11.74
CA GLY A 175 11.63 -23.44 -11.78
C GLY A 175 10.28 -23.83 -12.38
N ALA A 176 9.86 -25.07 -12.12
CA ALA A 176 8.54 -25.58 -12.49
C ALA A 176 7.66 -25.74 -11.24
N TYR A 177 6.34 -25.70 -11.39
CA TYR A 177 5.44 -26.06 -10.30
C TYR A 177 5.58 -27.55 -9.97
N ALA A 178 5.73 -27.86 -8.68
CA ALA A 178 5.86 -29.24 -8.21
C ALA A 178 4.49 -29.91 -8.08
N THR A 179 4.40 -31.20 -8.41
CA THR A 179 3.17 -31.97 -8.17
C THR A 179 3.02 -32.34 -6.70
N SER A 180 1.79 -32.66 -6.28
CA SER A 180 1.50 -33.10 -4.91
C SER A 180 2.34 -34.31 -4.49
N GLU A 181 2.61 -35.24 -5.40
CA GLU A 181 3.46 -36.41 -5.14
C GLU A 181 4.91 -36.02 -4.88
N GLN A 182 5.45 -35.07 -5.67
CA GLN A 182 6.80 -34.55 -5.49
C GLN A 182 6.97 -33.82 -4.16
N VAL A 183 5.96 -33.04 -3.76
CA VAL A 183 5.92 -32.34 -2.46
C VAL A 183 5.89 -33.35 -1.31
N ASN A 184 5.04 -34.37 -1.40
CA ASN A 184 4.94 -35.41 -0.38
C ASN A 184 6.25 -36.20 -0.25
N ALA A 185 6.94 -36.47 -1.36
CA ALA A 185 8.24 -37.15 -1.35
C ALA A 185 9.38 -36.29 -0.76
N ALA A 186 9.35 -34.97 -0.97
CA ALA A 186 10.37 -34.05 -0.46
C ALA A 186 10.12 -33.58 0.98
N GLY A 187 8.94 -33.84 1.53
CA GLY A 187 8.44 -33.26 2.78
C GLY A 187 7.53 -32.06 2.50
N ASP A 188 6.39 -32.01 3.18
CA ASP A 188 5.33 -31.02 2.92
C ASP A 188 5.62 -29.62 3.49
N LEU A 189 6.72 -29.46 4.25
CA LEU A 189 7.14 -28.22 4.88
C LEU A 189 8.21 -27.49 4.04
N CYS A 190 8.00 -26.20 3.78
CA CYS A 190 9.00 -25.36 3.13
C CYS A 190 10.18 -25.08 4.06
N ALA A 191 11.42 -25.30 3.59
CA ALA A 191 12.62 -25.04 4.41
C ALA A 191 12.86 -23.55 4.74
N ILE A 192 12.26 -22.62 4.00
CA ILE A 192 12.37 -21.17 4.25
C ILE A 192 11.35 -20.72 5.29
N CYS A 193 10.06 -20.96 5.06
CA CYS A 193 9.00 -20.47 5.95
C CYS A 193 8.56 -21.47 7.03
N GLN A 194 9.05 -22.72 6.98
CA GLN A 194 8.78 -23.81 7.93
C GLN A 194 7.28 -24.13 8.13
N GLU A 195 6.47 -23.79 7.13
CA GLU A 195 5.04 -24.11 7.05
C GLU A 195 4.76 -24.97 5.82
N LYS A 196 3.53 -25.48 5.72
CA LYS A 196 3.10 -26.29 4.58
C LYS A 196 3.32 -25.51 3.28
N MET A 197 3.88 -26.16 2.27
CA MET A 197 4.20 -25.50 1.01
C MET A 197 2.93 -24.97 0.32
N HIS A 198 2.96 -23.69 -0.05
CA HIS A 198 1.95 -23.01 -0.86
C HIS A 198 2.58 -22.66 -2.21
N THR A 199 1.89 -22.99 -3.30
CA THR A 199 2.41 -22.86 -4.69
C THR A 199 3.86 -23.37 -4.81
N PRO A 200 4.10 -24.67 -4.57
CA PRO A 200 5.44 -25.23 -4.51
C PRO A 200 6.13 -25.17 -5.87
N ILE A 201 7.35 -24.65 -5.90
CA ILE A 201 8.22 -24.62 -7.08
C ILE A 201 9.42 -25.52 -6.84
N ILE A 202 9.65 -26.43 -7.79
CA ILE A 202 10.85 -27.24 -7.87
C ILE A 202 11.92 -26.50 -8.70
N LEU A 203 13.06 -26.25 -8.07
CA LEU A 203 14.23 -25.67 -8.73
C LEU A 203 14.95 -26.73 -9.59
N ARG A 204 15.85 -26.31 -10.49
CA ARG A 204 16.67 -27.23 -11.30
C ARG A 204 17.52 -28.19 -10.46
N CYS A 205 17.91 -27.78 -9.25
CA CYS A 205 18.61 -28.63 -8.29
C CYS A 205 17.68 -29.59 -7.52
N LYS A 206 16.41 -29.70 -7.92
CA LYS A 206 15.36 -30.56 -7.36
C LYS A 206 14.87 -30.23 -5.94
N HIS A 207 15.33 -29.13 -5.35
CA HIS A 207 14.79 -28.64 -4.08
C HIS A 207 13.47 -27.88 -4.29
N ILE A 208 12.52 -28.07 -3.37
CA ILE A 208 11.16 -27.52 -3.44
C ILE A 208 10.93 -26.48 -2.35
N PHE A 209 10.39 -25.33 -2.73
CA PHE A 209 10.04 -24.23 -1.81
C PHE A 209 8.71 -23.60 -2.22
N CYS A 210 8.11 -22.76 -1.36
CA CYS A 210 7.05 -21.87 -1.82
C CYS A 210 7.60 -20.88 -2.85
N GLU A 211 6.84 -20.60 -3.90
CA GLU A 211 7.18 -19.61 -4.93
C GLU A 211 7.57 -18.25 -4.34
N ASP A 212 6.76 -17.74 -3.40
CA ASP A 212 7.01 -16.45 -2.75
C ASP A 212 8.32 -16.46 -1.95
N CYS A 213 8.56 -17.52 -1.17
CA CYS A 213 9.73 -17.62 -0.30
C CYS A 213 11.03 -17.68 -1.11
N VAL A 214 11.04 -18.47 -2.19
CA VAL A 214 12.23 -18.60 -3.02
C VAL A 214 12.45 -17.36 -3.89
N SER A 215 11.38 -16.69 -4.31
CA SER A 215 11.46 -15.42 -5.03
C SER A 215 12.08 -14.32 -4.17
N GLU A 216 11.66 -14.19 -2.91
CA GLU A 216 12.23 -13.22 -1.96
C GLU A 216 13.71 -13.51 -1.68
N TRP A 217 14.07 -14.80 -1.54
CA TRP A 217 15.47 -15.21 -1.38
C TRP A 217 16.33 -14.75 -2.57
N PHE A 218 15.85 -14.95 -3.80
CA PHE A 218 16.58 -14.57 -5.02
C PHE A 218 16.69 -13.06 -5.27
N GLU A 219 15.93 -12.22 -4.57
CA GLU A 219 16.18 -10.77 -4.58
C GLU A 219 17.50 -10.42 -3.87
N ARG A 220 17.95 -11.26 -2.93
CA ARG A 220 19.19 -11.06 -2.17
C ARG A 220 20.33 -11.92 -2.68
N GLU A 221 20.05 -13.21 -2.91
CA GLU A 221 21.07 -14.22 -3.18
C GLU A 221 20.57 -15.18 -4.26
N ARG A 222 21.28 -15.29 -5.40
CA ARG A 222 20.83 -16.09 -6.57
C ARG A 222 21.21 -17.57 -6.49
N THR A 223 21.25 -18.13 -5.28
CA THR A 223 21.64 -19.53 -5.03
C THR A 223 20.54 -20.27 -4.28
N CYS A 224 20.45 -21.59 -4.48
CA CYS A 224 19.49 -22.42 -3.76
C CYS A 224 19.75 -22.36 -2.23
N PRO A 225 18.73 -22.11 -1.38
CA PRO A 225 18.91 -22.05 0.07
C PRO A 225 19.47 -23.33 0.70
N LEU A 226 19.25 -24.50 0.08
CA LEU A 226 19.66 -25.79 0.63
C LEU A 226 21.04 -26.25 0.12
N CYS A 227 21.28 -26.17 -1.19
CA CYS A 227 22.52 -26.69 -1.79
C CYS A 227 23.44 -25.62 -2.38
N ARG A 228 23.09 -24.34 -2.28
CA ARG A 228 23.84 -23.19 -2.82
C ARG A 228 24.11 -23.24 -4.34
N ALA A 229 23.46 -24.15 -5.07
CA ALA A 229 23.54 -24.20 -6.53
C ALA A 229 23.00 -22.90 -7.15
N LEU A 230 23.73 -22.34 -8.12
CA LEU A 230 23.35 -21.09 -8.80
C LEU A 230 22.06 -21.27 -9.61
N VAL A 231 21.12 -20.35 -9.45
CA VAL A 231 19.83 -20.36 -10.17
C VAL A 231 19.84 -19.28 -11.25
N LYS A 232 20.02 -19.73 -12.51
CA LYS A 232 19.87 -18.87 -13.68
C LYS A 232 18.38 -18.67 -13.97
N SER A 233 17.96 -17.43 -14.23
CA SER A 233 16.59 -17.13 -14.68
C SER A 233 16.30 -17.92 -15.96
N ALA A 234 15.05 -18.36 -16.15
CA ALA A 234 14.66 -19.11 -17.34
C ALA A 234 14.80 -18.32 -18.66
N ASP A 235 14.96 -16.99 -18.59
CA ASP A 235 15.31 -16.16 -19.73
C ASP A 235 16.83 -16.03 -19.87
N LEU A 236 17.38 -16.99 -20.61
CA LEU A 236 18.35 -16.83 -21.67
C LEU A 236 18.57 -18.27 -22.19
N ARG A 237 17.69 -18.72 -23.08
CA ARG A 237 18.13 -19.68 -24.10
C ARG A 237 19.20 -18.92 -24.87
N SER A 238 20.46 -19.12 -24.50
CA SER A 238 21.55 -18.91 -25.44
C SER A 238 21.25 -19.84 -26.59
N PHE A 239 20.70 -19.28 -27.67
CA PHE A 239 20.78 -19.91 -28.98
C PHE A 239 22.27 -20.11 -29.21
N GLN A 240 22.68 -21.37 -29.08
CA GLN A 240 23.95 -21.86 -29.56
C GLN A 240 23.84 -22.06 -31.07
#